data_AF-A0A7C6B883-F1
#
_entry.id   AF-A0A7C6B883-F1
#
_cell.length_a   1.000
_cell.length_b   1.000
_cell.length_c   1.000
_cell.angle_alpha   90.00
_cell.angle_beta   90.00
_cell.angle_gamma   90.00
#
_symmetry.space_group_name_H-M   'P 1'
#
loop_
_entity.id
_entity.type
_entity.pdbx_description
1 polymer ?
#
loop_
_entity_poly.entity_id
_entity_poly.type
_entity_poly.pdbx_seq_one_letter_code
_entity_poly.pdbx_strand_id
1 'polypeptide(L)'
;MSIDSIIVTTGSFHSHDKQELIDSNTLYVTKLFQHNITEDKFSEDALVSYYIDYYQSHITHGGFYNFVNSFQNHEKILYYIRHSLQTIKSSEHLELLNTIFPTIPSSISQEASKEFDDKFHKIQEEENLTELNFDWLINHPKLNIVPEEDMVSYIKLDLIHAKKEPRHVKIIKQLCKIINEEFVAITAGDRNNIYMHSWHFKTIKNYYYIIEKDHIVTLYNSFTKEEVTKGRLVLNKTEQNFVSTFISQMLA
;
A
#
# COMPACT_ATOMS: atom_id res chain seq x y z
N MET A 1 -13.56 -1.67 6.12
CA MET A 1 -13.39 -0.28 5.64
C MET A 1 -11.91 -0.03 5.57
N SER A 2 -11.46 0.77 4.59
CA SER A 2 -10.06 1.17 4.51
C SER A 2 -9.81 2.33 5.50
N ILE A 3 -8.64 2.35 6.12
CA ILE A 3 -8.13 3.46 6.92
C ILE A 3 -7.73 4.55 5.93
N ASP A 4 -8.54 5.61 5.87
CA ASP A 4 -8.37 6.69 4.89
C ASP A 4 -7.79 7.97 5.53
N SER A 5 -7.79 8.05 6.85
CA SER A 5 -7.31 9.20 7.61
C SER A 5 -5.79 9.24 7.68
N ILE A 6 -5.24 10.44 7.47
CA ILE A 6 -3.85 10.78 7.77
C ILE A 6 -3.87 11.51 9.11
N ILE A 7 -3.23 10.96 10.13
CA ILE A 7 -3.22 11.54 11.48
C ILE A 7 -1.84 12.14 11.78
N VAL A 8 -1.84 13.34 12.36
CA VAL A 8 -0.69 14.02 12.99
C VAL A 8 -1.14 14.68 14.29
N THR A 9 -0.21 14.98 15.19
CA THR A 9 -0.52 15.70 16.42
C THR A 9 -0.54 17.22 16.23
N THR A 10 -1.19 17.92 17.17
CA THR A 10 -1.30 19.39 17.16
C THR A 10 0.07 20.05 17.34
N GLY A 11 0.90 19.51 18.23
CA GLY A 11 2.26 19.99 18.45
C GLY A 11 3.14 19.87 17.21
N SER A 12 3.12 18.73 16.53
CA SER A 12 3.91 18.55 15.30
C SER A 12 3.41 19.43 14.15
N PHE A 13 2.10 19.68 14.08
CA PHE A 13 1.53 20.58 13.08
C PHE A 13 1.95 22.04 13.26
N HIS A 14 2.14 22.48 14.51
CA HIS A 14 2.61 23.84 14.81
C HIS A 14 4.13 23.97 14.92
N SER A 15 4.86 22.87 14.74
CA SER A 15 6.31 22.88 14.77
C SER A 15 6.90 23.66 13.59
N HIS A 16 8.08 24.22 13.81
CA HIS A 16 8.90 24.77 12.73
C HIS A 16 9.77 23.70 12.05
N ASP A 17 9.88 22.51 12.67
CA ASP A 17 10.57 21.38 12.09
C ASP A 17 9.61 20.54 11.25
N LYS A 18 9.88 20.48 9.94
CA LYS A 18 9.09 19.70 8.98
C LYS A 18 9.14 18.21 9.27
N GLN A 19 10.26 17.74 9.81
CA GLN A 19 10.43 16.33 10.15
C GLN A 19 9.50 15.93 11.31
N GLU A 20 9.20 16.82 12.26
CA GLU A 20 8.27 16.49 13.36
C GLU A 20 6.86 16.18 12.85
N LEU A 21 6.38 16.88 11.80
CA LEU A 21 5.08 16.58 11.17
C LEU A 21 5.08 15.18 10.54
N ILE A 22 6.15 14.87 9.80
CA ILE A 22 6.33 13.58 9.11
C ILE A 22 6.45 12.45 10.14
N ASP A 23 7.29 12.62 11.16
CA ASP A 23 7.51 11.66 12.24
C ASP A 23 6.21 11.36 13.00
N SER A 24 5.37 12.38 13.20
CA SER A 24 4.05 12.22 13.82
C SER A 24 3.14 11.29 13.00
N ASN A 25 3.14 11.45 11.68
CA ASN A 25 2.41 10.54 10.79
C ASN A 25 3.05 9.14 10.76
N THR A 26 4.38 9.06 10.66
CA THR A 26 5.13 7.80 10.68
C THR A 26 4.84 7.02 11.96
N LEU A 27 4.79 7.69 13.11
CA LEU A 27 4.43 7.08 14.39
C LEU A 27 3.03 6.48 14.35
N TYR A 28 2.04 7.22 13.85
CA TYR A 28 0.67 6.74 13.72
C TYR A 28 0.56 5.45 12.92
N VAL A 29 1.12 5.43 11.71
CA VAL A 29 1.12 4.27 10.81
C VAL A 29 1.91 3.10 11.43
N THR A 30 3.07 3.39 12.01
CA THR A 30 3.90 2.38 12.70
C THR A 30 3.12 1.69 13.83
N LYS A 31 2.34 2.43 14.62
CA LYS A 31 1.51 1.83 15.68
C LYS A 31 0.47 0.86 15.13
N LEU A 32 -0.13 1.18 13.99
CA LEU A 32 -1.08 0.27 13.33
C LEU A 32 -0.38 -0.99 12.80
N PHE A 33 0.79 -0.86 12.17
CA PHE A 33 1.59 -2.01 11.74
C PHE A 33 2.04 -2.90 12.90
N GLN A 34 2.41 -2.32 14.05
CA GLN A 34 2.73 -3.08 15.28
C GLN A 34 1.57 -3.96 15.78
N HIS A 35 0.33 -3.66 15.36
CA HIS A 35 -0.86 -4.45 15.66
C HIS A 35 -1.29 -5.39 14.52
N ASN A 36 -0.39 -5.71 13.59
CA ASN A 36 -0.61 -6.58 12.42
C ASN A 36 -1.67 -6.05 11.46
N ILE A 37 -1.89 -4.74 11.42
CA ILE A 37 -2.60 -4.13 10.30
C ILE A 37 -1.65 -4.18 9.10
N THR A 38 -2.14 -4.63 7.95
CA THR A 38 -1.37 -4.70 6.69
C THR A 38 -1.74 -3.53 5.80
N GLU A 39 -0.89 -3.19 4.83
CA GLU A 39 -1.03 -2.03 3.96
C GLU A 39 -2.36 -1.99 3.20
N ASP A 40 -2.90 -3.15 2.83
CA ASP A 40 -4.20 -3.27 2.15
C ASP A 40 -5.42 -2.83 3.00
N LYS A 41 -5.17 -2.52 4.28
CA LYS A 41 -6.15 -1.90 5.18
C LYS A 41 -6.13 -0.39 5.13
N PHE A 42 -5.18 0.23 4.44
CA PHE A 42 -5.06 1.66 4.30
C PHE A 42 -5.50 2.09 2.90
N SER A 43 -5.95 3.33 2.78
CA SER A 43 -5.87 4.03 1.51
C SER A 43 -4.41 4.23 1.16
N GLU A 44 -4.11 4.33 -0.13
CA GLU A 44 -2.73 4.57 -0.54
C GLU A 44 -2.25 5.95 -0.09
N ASP A 45 -3.11 6.96 -0.15
CA ASP A 45 -2.83 8.31 0.40
C ASP A 45 -2.36 8.22 1.85
N ALA A 46 -3.02 7.42 2.69
CA ALA A 46 -2.68 7.28 4.10
C ALA A 46 -1.29 6.67 4.37
N LEU A 47 -0.66 6.09 3.34
CA LEU A 47 0.67 5.49 3.40
C LEU A 47 1.75 6.32 2.71
N VAL A 48 1.40 7.38 1.96
CA VAL A 48 2.36 8.16 1.15
C VAL A 48 3.47 8.73 2.01
N SER A 49 3.13 9.51 3.05
CA SER A 49 4.15 10.14 3.91
C SER A 49 5.03 9.10 4.61
N TYR A 50 4.43 8.01 5.11
CA TYR A 50 5.17 6.93 5.75
C TYR A 50 6.21 6.30 4.82
N TYR A 51 5.86 6.00 3.56
CA TYR A 51 6.81 5.33 2.66
C TYR A 51 7.86 6.27 2.06
N ILE A 52 7.59 7.57 1.96
CA ILE A 52 8.63 8.56 1.64
C ILE A 52 9.66 8.63 2.77
N ASP A 53 9.18 8.79 4.01
CA ASP A 53 10.05 8.83 5.18
C ASP A 53 10.86 7.54 5.34
N TYR A 54 10.20 6.39 5.17
CA TYR A 54 10.85 5.08 5.17
C TYR A 54 11.96 4.97 4.12
N TYR A 55 11.69 5.39 2.87
CA TYR A 55 12.66 5.37 1.77
C TYR A 55 13.88 6.24 2.08
N GLN A 56 13.65 7.51 2.43
CA GLN A 56 14.71 8.47 2.73
C GLN A 56 15.52 8.04 3.94
N SER A 57 14.86 7.65 5.03
CA SER A 57 15.51 7.27 6.28
C SER A 57 16.34 6.00 6.15
N HIS A 58 15.87 4.99 5.42
CA HIS A 58 16.64 3.77 5.23
C HIS A 58 17.91 4.00 4.41
N ILE A 59 17.83 4.80 3.33
CA ILE A 59 19.02 5.09 2.51
C ILE A 59 19.98 5.99 3.29
N THR A 60 19.48 7.05 3.93
CA THR A 60 20.33 8.00 4.65
C THR A 60 21.09 7.38 5.82
N HIS A 61 20.45 6.48 6.58
CA HIS A 61 21.06 5.89 7.77
C HIS A 61 21.71 4.52 7.53
N GLY A 62 21.20 3.75 6.55
CA GLY A 62 21.61 2.38 6.29
C GLY A 62 22.35 2.19 4.97
N GLY A 63 22.28 3.15 4.05
CA GLY A 63 22.73 2.98 2.67
C GLY A 63 21.82 2.05 1.87
N PHE A 64 21.92 2.15 0.55
CA PHE A 64 21.07 1.43 -0.37
C PHE A 64 21.26 -0.09 -0.32
N TYR A 65 22.46 -0.56 0.04
CA TYR A 65 22.75 -1.99 0.20
C TYR A 65 21.85 -2.62 1.28
N ASN A 66 21.74 -1.97 2.44
CA ASN A 66 20.90 -2.46 3.54
C ASN A 66 19.41 -2.28 3.22
N PHE A 67 19.06 -1.18 2.54
CA PHE A 67 17.73 -0.97 1.98
C PHE A 67 17.34 -2.18 1.10
N VAL A 68 18.10 -2.53 0.05
CA VAL A 68 17.82 -3.68 -0.83
C VAL A 68 17.68 -5.00 -0.05
N ASN A 69 18.59 -5.26 0.90
CA ASN A 69 18.55 -6.49 1.69
C ASN A 69 17.32 -6.59 2.62
N SER A 70 16.74 -5.45 3.02
CA SER A 70 15.50 -5.43 3.80
C SER A 70 14.24 -5.82 2.98
N PHE A 71 14.33 -5.83 1.64
CA PHE A 71 13.20 -6.14 0.74
C PHE A 71 13.11 -7.58 0.25
N GLN A 72 13.93 -8.50 0.74
CA GLN A 72 13.83 -9.89 0.28
C GLN A 72 12.40 -10.41 0.50
N ASN A 73 11.63 -10.50 -0.60
CA ASN A 73 10.22 -10.90 -0.70
C ASN A 73 9.14 -9.84 -0.34
N HIS A 74 9.43 -8.54 -0.40
CA HIS A 74 8.45 -7.48 -0.12
C HIS A 74 8.16 -6.57 -1.33
N GLU A 75 7.57 -7.13 -2.40
CA GLU A 75 7.13 -6.37 -3.59
C GLU A 75 6.23 -5.18 -3.25
N LYS A 76 5.42 -5.29 -2.18
CA LYS A 76 4.60 -4.20 -1.66
C LYS A 76 5.36 -2.95 -1.29
N ILE A 77 6.51 -3.08 -0.63
CA ILE A 77 7.21 -1.88 -0.15
C ILE A 77 7.70 -1.07 -1.35
N LEU A 78 8.27 -1.73 -2.35
CA LEU A 78 8.68 -1.06 -3.58
C LEU A 78 7.49 -0.44 -4.33
N TYR A 79 6.34 -1.13 -4.34
CA TYR A 79 5.10 -0.57 -4.89
C TYR A 79 4.72 0.75 -4.19
N TYR A 80 4.66 0.76 -2.86
CA TYR A 80 4.25 1.95 -2.13
C TYR A 80 5.29 3.06 -2.20
N ILE A 81 6.59 2.78 -2.20
CA ILE A 81 7.62 3.80 -2.40
C ILE A 81 7.45 4.46 -3.77
N ARG A 82 7.27 3.69 -4.84
CA ARG A 82 7.02 4.24 -6.20
C ARG A 82 5.76 5.06 -6.27
N HIS A 83 4.67 4.53 -5.73
CA HIS A 83 3.39 5.23 -5.68
C HIS A 83 3.54 6.56 -4.94
N SER A 84 4.25 6.56 -3.82
CA SER A 84 4.46 7.74 -2.99
C SER A 84 5.33 8.78 -3.69
N LEU A 85 6.47 8.39 -4.26
CA LEU A 85 7.36 9.28 -5.04
C LEU A 85 6.61 9.92 -6.20
N GLN A 86 5.82 9.13 -6.94
CA GLN A 86 4.96 9.65 -8.00
C GLN A 86 3.91 10.63 -7.47
N THR A 87 3.30 10.34 -6.32
CA THR A 87 2.23 11.15 -5.71
C THR A 87 2.75 12.51 -5.24
N ILE A 88 3.94 12.55 -4.64
CA ILE A 88 4.60 13.82 -4.23
C ILE A 88 5.36 14.50 -5.37
N LYS A 89 5.32 13.93 -6.58
CA LYS A 89 6.00 14.43 -7.80
C LYS A 89 7.53 14.50 -7.67
N SER A 90 8.12 13.59 -6.90
CA SER A 90 9.57 13.40 -6.82
C SER A 90 10.03 12.55 -8.00
N SER A 91 10.26 13.24 -9.13
CA SER A 91 10.52 12.59 -10.42
C SER A 91 11.94 12.03 -10.51
N GLU A 92 12.92 12.70 -9.93
CA GLU A 92 14.33 12.29 -10.03
C GLU A 92 14.62 11.09 -9.14
N HIS A 93 14.11 11.07 -7.90
CA HIS A 93 14.21 9.88 -7.04
C HIS A 93 13.43 8.69 -7.63
N LEU A 94 12.27 8.93 -8.24
CA LEU A 94 11.52 7.87 -8.92
C LEU A 94 12.30 7.29 -10.11
N GLU A 95 12.93 8.14 -10.91
CA GLU A 95 13.80 7.72 -12.02
C GLU A 95 14.99 6.91 -11.49
N LEU A 96 15.72 7.44 -10.49
CA LEU A 96 16.85 6.75 -9.86
C LEU A 96 16.44 5.36 -9.35
N LEU A 97 15.32 5.26 -8.63
CA LEU A 97 14.79 3.97 -8.16
C LEU A 97 14.48 3.01 -9.32
N ASN A 98 13.91 3.51 -10.41
CA ASN A 98 13.55 2.69 -11.57
C ASN A 98 14.76 2.26 -12.41
N THR A 99 15.87 3.00 -12.39
CA THR A 99 17.12 2.58 -13.08
C THR A 99 17.69 1.29 -12.50
N ILE A 100 17.58 1.09 -11.18
CA ILE A 100 18.11 -0.11 -10.51
C ILE A 100 17.05 -1.22 -10.39
N PHE A 101 15.77 -0.87 -10.30
CA PHE A 101 14.70 -1.83 -10.05
C PHE A 101 13.71 -2.03 -11.22
N PRO A 102 14.08 -2.38 -12.46
CA PRO A 102 13.05 -2.85 -13.39
C PRO A 102 12.28 -4.07 -12.80
N THR A 103 12.98 -4.88 -11.99
CA THR A 103 12.47 -5.92 -11.08
C THR A 103 13.28 -5.88 -9.78
N ILE A 104 12.83 -6.55 -8.70
CA ILE A 104 13.62 -6.66 -7.46
C ILE A 104 14.86 -7.51 -7.74
N PRO A 105 16.09 -6.96 -7.68
CA PRO A 105 17.29 -7.74 -7.88
C PRO A 105 17.47 -8.70 -6.71
N SER A 106 17.94 -9.92 -7.00
CA SER A 106 18.27 -10.92 -5.97
C SER A 106 19.46 -10.49 -5.11
N SER A 107 20.31 -9.61 -5.63
CA SER A 107 21.44 -9.01 -4.93
C SER A 107 21.92 -7.75 -5.67
N ILE A 108 22.59 -6.85 -4.94
CA ILE A 108 23.27 -5.69 -5.50
C ILE A 108 24.75 -5.70 -5.07
N SER A 109 25.66 -5.26 -5.94
CA SER A 109 27.07 -5.12 -5.58
C SER A 109 27.29 -3.89 -4.68
N GLN A 110 28.39 -3.87 -3.94
CA GLN A 110 28.72 -2.72 -3.11
C GLN A 110 29.00 -1.47 -3.96
N GLU A 111 29.60 -1.64 -5.14
CA GLU A 111 29.90 -0.56 -6.06
C GLU A 111 28.62 0.08 -6.62
N ALA A 112 27.67 -0.74 -7.07
CA ALA A 112 26.38 -0.25 -7.57
C ALA A 112 25.54 0.39 -6.46
N SER A 113 25.61 -0.15 -5.24
CA SER A 113 24.98 0.49 -4.09
C SER A 113 25.57 1.85 -3.79
N LYS A 114 26.89 1.96 -3.78
CA LYS A 114 27.58 3.23 -3.51
C LYS A 114 27.25 4.27 -4.57
N GLU A 115 27.23 3.88 -5.85
CA GLU A 115 26.82 4.77 -6.94
C GLU A 115 25.37 5.26 -6.76
N PHE A 116 24.48 4.40 -6.27
CA PHE A 116 23.11 4.81 -5.94
C PHE A 116 23.09 5.80 -4.79
N ASP A 117 23.80 5.52 -3.69
CA ASP A 117 23.85 6.40 -2.52
C ASP A 117 24.38 7.80 -2.90
N ASP A 118 25.47 7.85 -3.69
CA ASP A 118 26.05 9.11 -4.17
C ASP A 118 25.04 9.90 -5.04
N LYS A 119 24.32 9.22 -5.94
CA LYS A 119 23.27 9.86 -6.76
C LYS A 119 22.08 10.32 -5.93
N PHE A 120 21.63 9.50 -4.96
CA PHE A 120 20.53 9.82 -4.07
C PHE A 120 20.82 11.10 -3.30
N HIS A 121 22.01 11.23 -2.70
CA HIS A 121 22.40 12.42 -1.97
C HIS A 121 22.47 13.66 -2.87
N LYS A 122 22.98 13.52 -4.10
CA LYS A 122 23.00 14.62 -5.07
C LYS A 122 21.59 15.07 -5.44
N ILE A 123 20.68 14.13 -5.73
CA ILE A 123 19.28 14.45 -6.04
C ILE A 123 18.63 15.12 -4.83
N GLN A 124 18.88 14.64 -3.60
CA GLN A 124 18.32 15.22 -2.38
C GLN A 124 18.67 16.70 -2.16
N GLU A 125 19.77 17.20 -2.72
CA GLU A 125 20.14 18.63 -2.68
C GLU A 125 19.24 19.51 -3.56
N GLU A 126 18.71 18.96 -4.67
CA GLU A 126 17.89 19.67 -5.66
C GLU A 126 16.39 19.33 -5.51
N GLU A 127 16.06 18.07 -5.25
CA GLU A 127 14.74 17.48 -5.03
C GLU A 127 14.68 16.89 -3.61
N ASN A 128 14.45 17.75 -2.62
CA ASN A 128 14.44 17.36 -1.21
C ASN A 128 13.14 16.64 -0.83
N LEU A 129 13.24 15.35 -0.52
CA LEU A 129 12.09 14.52 -0.13
C LEU A 129 11.39 14.97 1.16
N THR A 130 12.10 15.50 2.16
CA THR A 130 11.48 16.04 3.38
C THR A 130 10.59 17.23 3.05
N GLU A 131 11.05 18.12 2.17
CA GLU A 131 10.30 19.29 1.71
C GLU A 131 9.05 18.88 0.93
N LEU A 132 9.21 18.03 -0.09
CA LEU A 132 8.10 17.55 -0.91
C LEU A 132 7.07 16.75 -0.10
N ASN A 133 7.52 15.91 0.83
CA ASN A 133 6.62 15.15 1.70
C ASN A 133 5.83 16.07 2.62
N PHE A 134 6.52 17.01 3.29
CA PHE A 134 5.88 18.00 4.14
C PHE A 134 4.82 18.81 3.39
N ASP A 135 5.16 19.34 2.21
CA ASP A 135 4.27 20.13 1.37
C ASP A 135 3.05 19.33 0.93
N TRP A 136 3.23 18.06 0.56
CA TRP A 136 2.12 17.18 0.24
C TRP A 136 1.24 16.91 1.47
N LEU A 137 1.86 16.58 2.61
CA LEU A 137 1.19 16.16 3.83
C LEU A 137 0.32 17.30 4.41
N ILE A 138 0.89 18.50 4.55
CA ILE A 138 0.20 19.65 5.17
C ILE A 138 -0.99 20.14 4.33
N ASN A 139 -0.94 19.95 3.00
CA ASN A 139 -2.00 20.34 2.08
C ASN A 139 -3.00 19.21 1.78
N HIS A 140 -2.82 18.02 2.38
CA HIS A 140 -3.66 16.88 2.03
C HIS A 140 -5.08 17.01 2.62
N PRO A 141 -6.15 16.83 1.84
CA PRO A 141 -7.54 17.04 2.29
C PRO A 141 -8.01 16.06 3.36
N LYS A 142 -7.30 14.94 3.55
CA LYS A 142 -7.58 13.92 4.56
C LYS A 142 -6.69 14.02 5.80
N LEU A 143 -5.86 15.07 5.91
CA LEU A 143 -5.06 15.34 7.09
C LEU A 143 -5.98 15.72 8.27
N ASN A 144 -5.90 14.94 9.35
CA ASN A 144 -6.56 15.25 10.61
C ASN A 144 -5.50 15.57 11.66
N ILE A 145 -5.66 16.74 12.26
CA ILE A 145 -4.82 17.22 13.35
C ILE A 145 -5.53 16.87 14.65
N VAL A 146 -4.86 16.12 15.53
CA VAL A 146 -5.44 15.64 16.79
C VAL A 146 -4.57 16.07 17.99
N PRO A 147 -5.14 16.24 19.19
CA PRO A 147 -4.34 16.36 20.40
C PRO A 147 -3.45 15.12 20.62
N GLU A 148 -2.26 15.31 21.20
CA GLU A 148 -1.30 14.24 21.49
C GLU A 148 -1.95 13.10 22.30
N GLU A 149 -2.72 13.45 23.33
CA GLU A 149 -3.44 12.50 24.19
C GLU A 149 -4.51 11.70 23.45
N ASP A 150 -5.05 12.24 22.36
CA ASP A 150 -6.15 11.64 21.61
C ASP A 150 -5.68 10.67 20.53
N MET A 151 -4.42 10.75 20.08
CA MET A 151 -3.89 9.85 19.03
C MET A 151 -4.11 8.36 19.38
N VAL A 152 -3.98 7.99 20.64
CA VAL A 152 -4.23 6.62 21.12
C VAL A 152 -5.68 6.18 20.88
N SER A 153 -6.64 7.10 21.01
CA SER A 153 -8.06 6.84 20.75
C SER A 153 -8.32 6.62 19.26
N TYR A 154 -7.70 7.42 18.38
CA TYR A 154 -7.78 7.24 16.93
C TYR A 154 -7.20 5.89 16.49
N ILE A 155 -6.02 5.52 16.99
CA ILE A 155 -5.41 4.21 16.73
C ILE A 155 -6.37 3.09 17.14
N LYS A 156 -6.95 3.14 18.35
CA LYS A 156 -7.90 2.12 18.82
C LYS A 156 -9.12 1.99 17.90
N LEU A 157 -9.68 3.10 17.45
CA LEU A 157 -10.83 3.11 16.54
C LEU A 157 -10.47 2.45 15.20
N ASP A 158 -9.32 2.80 14.62
CA ASP A 158 -8.88 2.21 13.36
C ASP A 158 -8.54 0.73 13.47
N LEU A 159 -7.97 0.29 14.60
CA LEU A 159 -7.78 -1.13 14.88
C LEU A 159 -9.10 -1.90 14.93
N ILE A 160 -10.16 -1.31 15.49
CA ILE A 160 -11.49 -1.93 15.53
C ILE A 160 -12.08 -2.00 14.10
N HIS A 161 -11.91 -0.95 13.31
CA HIS A 161 -12.42 -0.90 11.94
C HIS A 161 -11.67 -1.86 11.00
N ALA A 162 -10.35 -1.95 11.11
CA ALA A 162 -9.51 -2.78 10.25
C ALA A 162 -9.72 -4.29 10.47
N LYS A 163 -10.09 -4.70 11.69
CA LYS A 163 -10.45 -6.10 12.03
C LYS A 163 -11.69 -6.60 11.29
N LYS A 164 -12.57 -5.71 10.82
CA LYS A 164 -13.76 -6.08 10.04
C LYS A 164 -13.41 -6.16 8.56
N GLU A 165 -13.20 -7.39 8.06
CA GLU A 165 -12.96 -7.62 6.63
C GLU A 165 -14.25 -8.08 5.91
N PRO A 166 -14.74 -7.31 4.92
CA PRO A 166 -15.93 -7.68 4.15
C PRO A 166 -15.75 -8.99 3.37
N ARG A 167 -16.86 -9.71 3.14
CA ARG A 167 -16.87 -11.00 2.41
C ARG A 167 -16.20 -10.91 1.03
N HIS A 168 -16.51 -9.87 0.25
CA HIS A 168 -15.93 -9.71 -1.09
C HIS A 168 -14.41 -9.52 -1.05
N VAL A 169 -13.87 -8.83 -0.04
CA VAL A 169 -12.41 -8.66 0.13
C VAL A 169 -11.73 -10.00 0.42
N LYS A 170 -12.33 -10.85 1.27
CA LYS A 170 -11.82 -12.20 1.54
C LYS A 170 -11.75 -13.04 0.27
N ILE A 171 -12.81 -13.01 -0.54
CA ILE A 171 -12.89 -13.71 -1.83
C ILE A 171 -11.79 -13.20 -2.77
N ILE A 172 -11.67 -11.89 -2.94
CA ILE A 172 -10.67 -11.26 -3.81
C ILE A 172 -9.25 -11.65 -3.39
N LYS A 173 -8.92 -11.57 -2.10
CA LYS A 173 -7.59 -11.96 -1.60
C LYS A 173 -7.27 -13.43 -1.88
N GLN A 174 -8.25 -14.33 -1.82
CA GLN A 174 -8.04 -15.73 -2.19
C GLN A 174 -7.81 -15.90 -3.69
N LEU A 175 -8.54 -15.18 -4.52
CA LEU A 175 -8.31 -15.17 -5.97
C LEU A 175 -6.93 -14.61 -6.33
N CYS A 176 -6.50 -13.52 -5.68
CA CYS A 176 -5.16 -12.97 -5.82
C CYS A 176 -4.08 -14.02 -5.50
N LYS A 177 -4.24 -14.79 -4.42
CA LYS A 177 -3.32 -15.90 -4.09
C LYS A 177 -3.26 -16.97 -5.19
N ILE A 178 -4.40 -17.31 -5.80
CA ILE A 178 -4.47 -18.31 -6.87
C ILE A 178 -3.69 -17.83 -8.12
N ILE A 179 -3.77 -16.55 -8.44
CA ILE A 179 -3.06 -15.96 -9.59
C ILE A 179 -1.66 -15.44 -9.26
N ASN A 180 -1.15 -15.72 -8.05
CA ASN A 180 0.14 -15.25 -7.55
C ASN A 180 0.31 -13.72 -7.64
N GLU A 181 -0.73 -12.99 -7.24
CA GLU A 181 -0.70 -11.54 -7.14
C GLU A 181 -1.04 -11.04 -5.74
N GLU A 182 -0.61 -9.83 -5.45
CA GLU A 182 -0.81 -9.20 -4.15
C GLU A 182 -1.86 -8.09 -4.22
N PHE A 183 -2.93 -8.23 -3.43
CA PHE A 183 -4.02 -7.28 -3.35
C PHE A 183 -3.55 -5.94 -2.75
N VAL A 184 -3.97 -4.84 -3.38
CA VAL A 184 -3.72 -3.47 -2.90
C VAL A 184 -5.02 -2.84 -2.40
N ALA A 185 -6.00 -2.63 -3.28
CA ALA A 185 -7.22 -1.93 -2.91
C ALA A 185 -8.43 -2.28 -3.80
N ILE A 186 -9.63 -2.12 -3.24
CA ILE A 186 -10.89 -2.04 -4.01
C ILE A 186 -10.94 -0.67 -4.69
N THR A 187 -11.21 -0.64 -6.00
CA THR A 187 -11.23 0.59 -6.81
C THR A 187 -12.66 1.01 -7.18
N ALA A 188 -13.59 0.06 -7.28
CA ALA A 188 -15.01 0.34 -7.43
C ALA A 188 -15.86 -0.86 -6.96
N GLY A 189 -17.10 -0.59 -6.57
CA GLY A 189 -18.08 -1.61 -6.20
C GLY A 189 -19.42 -1.42 -6.91
N ASP A 190 -20.36 -2.30 -6.60
CA ASP A 190 -21.72 -2.45 -7.16
C ASP A 190 -22.51 -1.13 -7.33
N ARG A 191 -22.19 -0.08 -6.56
CA ARG A 191 -22.86 1.23 -6.67
C ARG A 191 -22.55 1.98 -7.98
N ASN A 192 -21.51 1.60 -8.72
CA ASN A 192 -20.99 2.40 -9.83
C ASN A 192 -21.15 1.84 -11.25
N ASN A 193 -21.56 0.59 -11.56
CA ASN A 193 -21.66 0.18 -12.98
C ASN A 193 -22.43 -1.13 -13.29
N ILE A 194 -23.17 -1.09 -14.43
CA ILE A 194 -23.46 -2.08 -15.50
C ILE A 194 -23.71 -3.57 -15.16
N TYR A 195 -22.98 -4.18 -14.22
CA TYR A 195 -23.14 -5.59 -13.82
C TYR A 195 -23.39 -5.70 -12.31
N MET A 196 -24.58 -6.15 -11.95
CA MET A 196 -24.98 -6.44 -10.56
C MET A 196 -23.99 -7.42 -9.92
N HIS A 197 -23.55 -7.14 -8.69
CA HIS A 197 -22.58 -7.97 -7.92
C HIS A 197 -21.16 -8.00 -8.50
N SER A 198 -20.69 -6.88 -9.03
CA SER A 198 -19.30 -6.71 -9.47
C SER A 198 -18.46 -5.91 -8.49
N TRP A 199 -17.18 -6.29 -8.36
CA TRP A 199 -16.18 -5.56 -7.58
C TRP A 199 -14.93 -5.40 -8.42
N HIS A 200 -14.48 -4.15 -8.58
CA HIS A 200 -13.22 -3.80 -9.21
C HIS A 200 -12.15 -3.58 -8.15
N PHE A 201 -10.95 -4.06 -8.43
CA PHE A 201 -9.83 -3.93 -7.53
C PHE A 201 -8.52 -3.88 -8.30
N LYS A 202 -7.46 -3.52 -7.59
CA LYS A 202 -6.11 -3.52 -8.14
C LYS A 202 -5.16 -4.33 -7.26
N THR A 203 -4.14 -4.84 -7.91
CA THR A 203 -2.98 -5.50 -7.32
C THR A 203 -1.74 -4.65 -7.58
N ILE A 204 -0.58 -5.13 -7.13
CA ILE A 204 0.71 -4.51 -7.49
C ILE A 204 0.90 -4.46 -9.02
N LYS A 205 0.36 -5.45 -9.75
CA LYS A 205 0.70 -5.69 -11.16
C LYS A 205 -0.39 -5.27 -12.13
N ASN A 206 -1.66 -5.34 -11.74
CA ASN A 206 -2.76 -5.13 -12.68
C ASN A 206 -4.08 -4.71 -12.00
N TYR A 207 -5.08 -4.45 -12.84
CA TYR A 207 -6.45 -4.16 -12.44
C TYR A 207 -7.38 -5.30 -12.84
N TYR A 208 -8.28 -5.67 -11.94
CA TYR A 208 -9.20 -6.78 -12.14
C TYR A 208 -10.62 -6.42 -11.69
N TYR A 209 -11.57 -7.24 -12.11
CA TYR A 209 -12.89 -7.25 -11.51
C TYR A 209 -13.39 -8.68 -11.35
N ILE A 210 -14.25 -8.88 -10.35
CA ILE A 210 -14.98 -10.13 -10.17
C ILE A 210 -16.45 -9.95 -10.49
N ILE A 211 -17.07 -11.02 -10.99
CA ILE A 211 -18.53 -11.17 -11.09
C ILE A 211 -18.92 -12.41 -10.29
N GLU A 212 -19.86 -12.25 -9.36
CA GLU A 212 -20.47 -13.38 -8.61
C GLU A 212 -21.82 -13.75 -9.23
N LYS A 213 -21.93 -14.96 -9.78
CA LYS A 213 -23.17 -15.49 -10.36
C LYS A 213 -23.31 -16.98 -10.05
N ASP A 214 -24.48 -17.41 -9.59
CA ASP A 214 -24.82 -18.83 -9.33
C ASP A 214 -23.77 -19.55 -8.45
N HIS A 215 -23.27 -18.86 -7.41
CA HIS A 215 -22.19 -19.32 -6.52
C HIS A 215 -20.82 -19.53 -7.20
N ILE A 216 -20.66 -19.06 -8.43
CA ILE A 216 -19.38 -18.99 -9.13
C ILE A 216 -18.90 -17.54 -9.07
N VAL A 217 -17.64 -17.36 -8.69
CA VAL A 217 -16.94 -16.08 -8.81
C VAL A 217 -15.95 -16.21 -9.95
N THR A 218 -16.13 -15.38 -10.97
CA THR A 218 -15.20 -15.29 -12.10
C THR A 218 -14.38 -14.02 -11.98
N LEU A 219 -13.07 -14.16 -12.11
CA LEU A 219 -12.10 -13.07 -12.14
C LEU A 219 -11.78 -12.71 -13.59
N TYR A 220 -11.80 -11.43 -13.90
CA TYR A 220 -11.50 -10.89 -15.22
C TYR A 220 -10.42 -9.82 -15.16
N ASN A 221 -9.58 -9.77 -16.18
CA ASN A 221 -8.67 -8.65 -16.38
C ASN A 221 -9.47 -7.39 -16.77
N SER A 222 -9.20 -6.25 -16.11
CA SER A 222 -9.96 -5.03 -16.34
C SER A 222 -9.72 -4.40 -17.72
N PHE A 223 -8.58 -4.66 -18.35
CA PHE A 223 -8.23 -4.12 -19.66
C PHE A 223 -8.62 -5.06 -20.79
N THR A 224 -8.16 -6.32 -20.76
CA THR A 224 -8.43 -7.29 -21.85
C THR A 224 -9.86 -7.83 -21.82
N LYS A 225 -10.53 -7.73 -20.66
CA LYS A 225 -11.86 -8.32 -20.38
C LYS A 225 -11.89 -9.85 -20.44
N GLU A 226 -10.74 -10.51 -20.53
CA GLU A 226 -10.63 -11.95 -20.56
C GLU A 226 -10.81 -12.56 -19.17
N GLU A 227 -11.40 -13.76 -19.12
CA GLU A 227 -11.48 -14.59 -17.91
C GLU A 227 -10.06 -15.04 -17.52
N VAL A 228 -9.66 -14.71 -16.29
CA VAL A 228 -8.35 -15.09 -15.73
C VAL A 228 -8.48 -16.40 -14.97
N THR A 229 -9.50 -16.50 -14.12
CA THR A 229 -9.82 -17.71 -13.37
C THR A 229 -11.25 -17.64 -12.86
N LYS A 230 -11.78 -18.77 -12.39
CA LYS A 230 -13.06 -18.82 -11.68
C LYS A 230 -13.01 -19.84 -10.57
N GLY A 231 -13.91 -19.65 -9.60
CA GLY A 231 -14.03 -20.55 -8.48
C GLY A 231 -15.46 -20.68 -8.00
N ARG A 232 -15.77 -21.85 -7.44
CA ARG A 232 -17.05 -22.09 -6.78
C ARG A 232 -16.96 -21.73 -5.31
N LEU A 233 -17.92 -20.94 -4.84
CA LEU A 233 -18.08 -20.62 -3.44
C LEU A 233 -18.74 -21.80 -2.71
N VAL A 234 -18.02 -22.39 -1.77
CA VAL A 234 -18.58 -23.40 -0.85
C VAL A 234 -18.98 -22.69 0.44
N LEU A 235 -20.28 -22.67 0.75
CA LEU A 235 -20.80 -22.10 1.98
C LEU A 235 -20.76 -23.16 3.09
N ASN A 236 -19.82 -23.05 4.03
CA ASN A 236 -19.86 -23.85 5.25
C ASN A 236 -20.75 -23.20 6.30
N LYS A 237 -21.67 -23.97 6.90
CA LYS A 237 -22.64 -23.52 7.91
C LYS A 237 -22.06 -23.39 9.33
N THR A 238 -20.87 -23.91 9.59
CA THR A 238 -20.39 -24.19 10.97
C THR A 238 -19.40 -23.20 11.56
N GLU A 239 -18.97 -22.17 10.84
CA GLU A 239 -18.20 -21.10 11.47
C GLU A 239 -18.70 -19.74 10.98
N GLN A 240 -18.81 -18.79 11.90
CA GLN A 240 -18.91 -17.36 11.58
C GLN A 240 -17.67 -16.84 10.80
N ASN A 241 -16.74 -17.73 10.43
CA ASN A 241 -15.61 -17.54 9.56
C ASN A 241 -15.83 -18.27 8.22
N PHE A 242 -15.98 -17.48 7.16
CA PHE A 242 -16.07 -17.98 5.79
C PHE A 242 -14.72 -18.55 5.35
N VAL A 243 -14.63 -19.88 5.18
CA VAL A 243 -13.53 -20.56 4.49
C VAL A 243 -14.04 -20.93 3.09
N SER A 244 -13.72 -20.13 2.08
CA SER A 244 -13.92 -20.55 0.70
C SER A 244 -12.81 -21.50 0.29
N THR A 245 -13.13 -22.79 0.19
CA THR A 245 -12.26 -23.73 -0.52
C THR A 245 -12.47 -23.51 -2.02
N PHE A 246 -11.50 -22.90 -2.69
CA PHE A 246 -11.51 -22.74 -4.13
C PHE A 246 -11.01 -24.02 -4.80
N ILE A 247 -11.87 -24.66 -5.60
CA ILE A 247 -11.41 -25.66 -6.57
C ILE A 247 -11.14 -24.89 -7.86
N SER A 248 -9.86 -24.61 -8.12
CA SER A 248 -9.45 -24.01 -9.40
C SER A 248 -9.54 -25.07 -10.49
N GLN A 249 -10.34 -24.81 -11.52
CA GLN A 249 -10.19 -25.48 -12.81
C GLN A 249 -9.32 -24.56 -13.66
N MET A 250 -8.02 -24.88 -13.76
CA MET A 250 -7.18 -24.21 -14.74
C MET A 250 -7.64 -24.64 -16.14
N LEU A 251 -7.97 -23.67 -16.98
CA LEU A 251 -8.14 -23.91 -18.42
C LEU A 251 -6.75 -24.23 -18.97
N ALA A 252 -6.60 -25.46 -19.47
CA ALA A 252 -5.42 -25.92 -20.19
C ALA A 252 -5.36 -25.33 -21.61
#